data_AF-A0A1V5ZAC2-F1
#
_entry.id   AF-A0A1V5ZAC2-F1
#
_cell.length_a   1.000
_cell.length_b   1.000
_cell.length_c   1.000
_cell.angle_alpha   90.00
_cell.angle_beta   90.00
_cell.angle_gamma   90.00
#
_symmetry.space_group_name_H-M   'P 1'
#
loop_
_entity.id
_entity.type
_entity.pdbx_description
1 polymer ?
#
loop_
_entity_poly.entity_id
_entity_poly.type
_entity_poly.pdbx_seq_one_letter_code
_entity_poly.pdbx_strand_id
1 'polypeptide(L)'
;MKVSCSSGTYIRALARDWGKAIGSAAHVRSLRRTKSGVFDIAECLSFEQIEQFAASGAWEHIIAPPGPALEKAIGRTTIVEGQDERRFLNGAPIFRLGDVEGISVVFSRERELLGIGKTCAGVFRPVLVYPSL
;
A
#
# COMPACT_ATOMS: atom_id res chain seq x y z
N MET A 1 9.73 23.94 -7.13
CA MET A 1 9.14 23.63 -5.80
C MET A 1 8.98 22.13 -5.67
N LYS A 2 9.23 21.55 -4.48
CA LYS A 2 8.88 20.17 -4.14
C LYS A 2 7.77 20.21 -3.09
N VAL A 3 6.77 19.34 -3.22
CA VAL A 3 5.61 19.30 -2.30
C VAL A 3 5.50 17.88 -1.73
N SER A 4 5.47 17.79 -0.40
CA SER A 4 5.02 16.59 0.31
C SER A 4 3.62 16.87 0.83
N CYS A 5 2.65 16.04 0.47
CA CYS A 5 1.25 16.27 0.79
C CYS A 5 0.50 14.95 0.97
N SER A 6 -0.64 14.98 1.67
CA SER A 6 -1.53 13.83 1.75
C SER A 6 -2.19 13.54 0.40
N SER A 7 -2.80 12.35 0.28
CA SER A 7 -3.71 12.05 -0.83
C SER A 7 -4.82 13.09 -0.90
N GLY A 8 -5.28 13.39 -2.13
CA GLY A 8 -6.34 14.38 -2.38
C GLY A 8 -5.86 15.83 -2.54
N THR A 9 -4.59 16.14 -2.28
CA THR A 9 -4.08 17.50 -2.46
C THR A 9 -4.06 17.89 -3.94
N TYR A 10 -4.72 19.00 -4.28
CA TYR A 10 -4.80 19.50 -5.65
C TYR A 10 -3.72 20.55 -5.92
N ILE A 11 -2.57 20.12 -6.44
CA ILE A 11 -1.40 21.01 -6.69
C ILE A 11 -1.73 22.22 -7.57
N ARG A 12 -2.72 22.09 -8.47
CA ARG A 12 -3.20 23.21 -9.29
C ARG A 12 -3.92 24.29 -8.48
N ALA A 13 -4.68 23.92 -7.45
CA ALA A 13 -5.29 24.87 -6.53
C ALA A 13 -4.21 25.57 -5.70
N LEU A 14 -3.23 24.81 -5.21
CA LEU A 14 -2.09 25.36 -4.48
C LEU A 14 -1.35 26.43 -5.30
N ALA A 15 -1.05 26.17 -6.58
CA ALA A 15 -0.42 27.16 -7.45
C ALA A 15 -1.28 28.43 -7.62
N ARG A 16 -2.59 28.28 -7.84
CA ARG A 16 -3.52 29.42 -7.94
C ARG A 16 -3.53 30.25 -6.66
N ASP A 17 -3.65 29.59 -5.51
CA ASP A 17 -3.79 30.25 -4.22
C ASP A 17 -2.49 30.95 -3.82
N TRP A 18 -1.34 30.39 -4.20
CA TRP A 18 -0.05 31.08 -4.13
C TRP A 18 0.03 32.32 -5.00
N GLY A 19 -0.42 32.26 -6.26
CA GLY A 19 -0.49 33.43 -7.13
C GLY A 19 -1.27 34.57 -6.47
N LYS A 20 -2.47 34.26 -5.95
CA LYS A 20 -3.31 35.22 -5.22
C LYS A 20 -2.59 35.82 -4.01
N ALA A 21 -1.90 34.99 -3.22
CA ALA A 21 -1.20 35.44 -2.01
C ALA A 21 -0.08 36.45 -2.31
N ILE A 22 0.53 36.39 -3.49
CA ILE A 22 1.57 37.34 -3.94
C ILE A 22 1.01 38.49 -4.80
N GLY A 23 -0.32 38.66 -4.86
CA GLY A 23 -0.96 39.73 -5.64
C GLY A 23 -0.90 39.54 -7.15
N SER A 24 -0.73 38.31 -7.63
CA SER A 24 -0.63 37.97 -9.05
C SER A 24 -1.48 36.75 -9.41
N ALA A 25 -1.26 36.19 -10.60
CA ALA A 25 -1.81 34.91 -11.04
C ALA A 25 -0.69 33.88 -11.22
N ALA A 26 -0.96 32.63 -10.87
CA ALA A 26 -0.04 31.52 -11.09
C ALA A 26 -0.80 30.26 -11.49
N HIS A 27 -0.16 29.44 -12.31
CA HIS A 27 -0.66 28.15 -12.75
C HIS A 27 0.49 27.14 -12.80
N VAL A 28 0.15 25.85 -12.83
CA VAL A 28 1.14 24.77 -12.93
C VAL A 28 1.57 24.64 -14.39
N ARG A 29 2.85 24.92 -14.67
CA ARG A 29 3.46 24.70 -15.99
C ARG A 29 3.84 23.24 -16.22
N SER A 30 4.39 22.58 -15.20
CA SER A 30 4.77 21.16 -15.24
C SER A 30 4.56 20.53 -13.87
N LEU A 31 4.21 19.25 -13.86
CA LEU A 31 4.00 18.49 -12.64
C LEU A 31 4.55 17.08 -12.82
N ARG A 32 5.42 16.65 -11.90
CA ARG A 32 5.93 15.29 -11.85
C ARG A 32 5.76 14.75 -10.45
N ARG A 33 4.98 13.68 -10.30
CA ARG A 33 4.85 12.97 -9.03
C ARG A 33 6.07 12.09 -8.84
N THR A 34 6.85 12.32 -7.78
CA THR A 34 8.08 11.58 -7.50
C THR A 34 7.90 10.44 -6.50
N LYS A 35 6.78 10.41 -5.77
CA LYS A 35 6.47 9.38 -4.78
C LYS A 35 4.96 9.24 -4.60
N SER A 36 4.48 8.03 -4.36
CA SER A 36 3.10 7.74 -4.01
C SER A 36 3.06 6.65 -2.94
N GLY A 37 2.71 7.00 -1.71
CA GLY A 37 2.80 6.07 -0.58
C GLY A 37 4.23 5.55 -0.44
N VAL A 38 4.38 4.23 -0.55
CA VAL A 38 5.67 3.54 -0.44
C VAL A 38 6.45 3.41 -1.75
N PHE A 39 5.85 3.81 -2.87
CA PHE A 39 6.45 3.68 -4.20
C PHE A 39 7.16 4.97 -4.60
N ASP A 40 8.45 4.88 -4.89
CA ASP A 40 9.27 5.95 -5.41
C ASP A 40 9.34 5.91 -6.94
N ILE A 41 9.58 7.06 -7.57
CA ILE A 41 9.71 7.15 -9.03
C ILE A 41 10.90 6.35 -9.56
N ALA A 42 11.92 6.12 -8.73
CA ALA A 42 13.04 5.25 -9.09
C ALA A 42 12.64 3.78 -9.31
N GLU A 43 11.49 3.36 -8.76
CA GLU A 43 10.93 2.01 -8.90
C GLU A 43 9.97 1.92 -10.11
N CYS A 44 9.71 3.02 -10.83
CA CYS A 44 8.79 3.04 -11.97
C CYS A 44 9.44 2.51 -13.25
N LEU A 45 8.66 1.74 -14.02
CA LEU A 45 9.03 1.30 -15.36
C LEU A 45 8.55 2.29 -16.43
N SER A 46 9.34 2.44 -17.49
CA SER A 46 8.88 3.05 -18.74
C SER A 46 7.99 2.09 -19.53
N PHE A 47 7.25 2.60 -20.52
CA PHE A 47 6.42 1.76 -21.37
C PHE A 47 7.26 0.78 -22.19
N GLU A 48 8.42 1.21 -22.68
CA GLU A 48 9.35 0.37 -23.43
C GLU A 48 9.86 -0.81 -22.58
N GLN A 49 10.16 -0.56 -21.30
CA GLN A 49 10.55 -1.62 -20.37
C GLN A 49 9.41 -2.61 -20.12
N ILE A 50 8.17 -2.11 -19.95
CA ILE A 50 6.98 -2.94 -19.78
C ILE A 50 6.77 -3.81 -21.02
N GLU A 51 6.86 -3.25 -22.22
CA GLU A 51 6.73 -3.98 -23.49
C GLU A 51 7.78 -5.09 -23.61
N GLN A 52 9.04 -4.79 -23.25
CA GLN A 52 10.13 -5.76 -23.28
C GLN A 52 9.88 -6.94 -22.34
N PHE A 53 9.51 -6.67 -21.08
CA PHE A 53 9.21 -7.73 -20.11
C PHE A 53 7.97 -8.54 -20.49
N ALA A 54 6.94 -7.88 -21.01
CA ALA A 54 5.73 -8.55 -21.47
C ALA A 54 6.04 -9.49 -22.65
N ALA A 55 6.88 -9.07 -23.60
CA ALA A 55 7.28 -9.89 -24.74
C ALA A 55 8.10 -11.12 -24.34
N SER A 56 8.90 -11.04 -23.26
CA SER A 56 9.64 -12.18 -22.71
C SER A 56 8.83 -13.03 -21.73
N GLY A 57 7.57 -12.66 -21.45
CA GLY A 57 6.71 -13.34 -20.47
C GLY A 57 7.11 -13.10 -19.01
N ALA A 58 7.98 -12.13 -18.72
CA ALA A 58 8.53 -11.85 -17.39
C ALA A 58 7.63 -10.86 -16.61
N TRP A 59 6.37 -11.25 -16.42
CA TRP A 59 5.32 -10.42 -15.82
C TRP A 59 5.59 -10.04 -14.35
N GLU A 60 6.37 -10.85 -13.64
CA GLU A 60 6.80 -10.60 -12.27
C GLU A 60 7.62 -9.31 -12.10
N HIS A 61 8.24 -8.81 -13.18
CA HIS A 61 8.92 -7.52 -13.18
C HIS A 61 7.96 -6.34 -13.38
N ILE A 62 6.77 -6.57 -13.94
CA ILE A 62 5.75 -5.56 -14.21
C ILE A 62 4.76 -5.46 -13.04
N ILE A 63 4.32 -6.61 -12.53
CA ILE A 63 3.27 -6.70 -11.51
C ILE A 63 3.89 -7.27 -10.23
N ALA A 64 4.13 -6.39 -9.27
CA ALA A 64 4.60 -6.80 -7.95
C ALA A 64 3.46 -7.45 -7.14
N PRO A 65 3.73 -8.52 -6.36
CA PRO A 65 2.77 -9.05 -5.42
C PRO A 65 2.42 -7.99 -4.35
N PRO A 66 1.16 -7.95 -3.86
CA PRO A 66 0.73 -6.92 -2.91
C PRO A 66 1.39 -7.03 -1.53
N GLY A 67 1.83 -8.22 -1.12
CA GLY A 67 2.37 -8.50 0.22
C GLY A 67 3.51 -7.56 0.63
N PRO A 68 4.62 -7.50 -0.12
CA PRO A 68 5.74 -6.60 0.16
C PRO A 68 5.35 -5.11 0.22
N ALA A 69 4.44 -4.67 -0.66
CA ALA A 69 3.98 -3.28 -0.67
C ALA A 69 3.13 -2.95 0.58
N LEU A 70 2.25 -3.86 0.99
CA LEU A 70 1.47 -3.72 2.22
C LEU A 70 2.36 -3.76 3.46
N GLU A 71 3.35 -4.65 3.51
CA GLU A 71 4.31 -4.74 4.60
C GLU A 71 5.11 -3.44 4.74
N LYS A 72 5.62 -2.89 3.63
CA LYS A 72 6.32 -1.59 3.61
C LYS A 72 5.41 -0.44 4.04
N ALA A 73 4.12 -0.49 3.73
CA ALA A 73 3.17 0.59 4.01
C ALA A 73 2.61 0.59 5.43
N ILE A 74 2.30 -0.61 5.97
CA ILE A 74 1.72 -0.78 7.30
C ILE A 74 2.83 -0.93 8.35
N GLY A 75 3.99 -1.48 7.98
CA GLY A 75 5.16 -1.66 8.84
C GLY A 75 5.01 -2.75 9.91
N ARG A 76 3.83 -3.38 10.03
CA ARG A 76 3.52 -4.41 11.01
C ARG A 76 2.99 -5.66 10.34
N THR A 77 3.52 -6.80 10.73
CA THR A 77 3.11 -8.11 10.23
C THR A 77 2.64 -9.02 11.35
N THR A 78 1.87 -10.03 10.97
CA THR A 78 1.32 -11.03 11.86
C THR A 78 1.31 -12.35 11.12
N ILE A 79 1.88 -13.38 11.72
CA ILE A 79 1.90 -14.73 11.16
C ILE A 79 0.82 -15.54 11.86
N VAL A 80 -0.01 -16.23 11.10
CA VAL A 80 -0.99 -17.20 11.59
C VAL A 80 -0.70 -18.56 10.97
N GLU A 81 -1.05 -19.63 11.69
CA GLU A 81 -0.91 -21.00 11.22
C GLU A 81 -2.05 -21.88 11.78
N GLY A 82 -2.27 -23.03 11.15
CA GLY A 82 -3.16 -24.07 11.66
C GLY A 82 -4.61 -23.61 11.85
N GLN A 83 -5.13 -23.70 13.08
CA GLN A 83 -6.51 -23.29 13.37
C GLN A 83 -6.70 -21.78 13.23
N ASP A 84 -5.72 -20.98 13.64
CA ASP A 84 -5.84 -19.52 13.63
C ASP A 84 -5.80 -18.97 12.19
N GLU A 85 -5.03 -19.61 11.29
CA GLU A 85 -5.09 -19.33 9.86
C GLU A 85 -6.48 -19.60 9.26
N ARG A 86 -7.05 -20.78 9.52
CA ARG A 86 -8.42 -21.11 9.07
C ARG A 86 -9.45 -20.14 9.64
N ARG A 87 -9.31 -19.72 10.89
CA ARG A 87 -10.19 -18.71 11.48
C ARG A 87 -10.06 -17.38 10.76
N PHE A 88 -8.84 -16.93 10.47
CA PHE A 88 -8.59 -15.70 9.74
C PHE A 88 -9.25 -15.72 8.35
N LEU A 89 -9.02 -16.79 7.59
CA LEU A 89 -9.58 -16.96 6.24
C LEU A 89 -11.12 -16.99 6.23
N ASN A 90 -11.74 -17.48 7.31
CA ASN A 90 -13.19 -17.50 7.48
C ASN A 90 -13.75 -16.22 8.15
N GLY A 91 -12.95 -15.16 8.30
CA GLY A 91 -13.41 -13.90 8.90
C GLY A 91 -13.64 -13.98 10.42
N ALA A 92 -13.23 -15.07 11.08
CA ALA A 92 -13.45 -15.27 12.50
C ALA A 92 -12.41 -14.53 13.36
N PRO A 93 -12.80 -14.01 14.54
CA PRO A 93 -11.86 -13.36 15.47
C PRO A 93 -10.85 -14.37 16.02
N ILE A 94 -9.65 -13.90 16.37
CA ILE A 94 -8.58 -14.69 17.00
C ILE A 94 -8.25 -14.02 18.33
N PHE A 95 -8.51 -14.70 19.44
CA PHE A 95 -8.39 -14.12 20.80
C PHE A 95 -6.98 -14.21 21.40
N ARG A 96 -6.09 -15.01 20.81
CA ARG A 96 -4.72 -15.22 21.29
C ARG A 96 -3.67 -14.41 20.53
N LEU A 97 -4.09 -13.74 19.45
CA LEU A 97 -3.27 -12.80 18.71
C LEU A 97 -3.70 -11.40 19.15
N GLY A 98 -2.77 -10.55 19.60
CA GLY A 98 -3.09 -9.13 19.76
C GLY A 98 -2.52 -8.41 20.99
N ASP A 99 -1.22 -8.50 21.23
CA ASP A 99 -0.59 -7.69 22.31
C ASP A 99 -0.49 -6.21 21.94
N VAL A 100 -0.56 -5.89 20.64
CA VAL A 100 -0.40 -4.54 20.12
C VAL A 100 -1.65 -4.14 19.35
N GLU A 101 -2.25 -3.03 19.75
CA GLU A 101 -3.36 -2.37 19.06
C GLU A 101 -2.97 -1.92 17.63
N GLY A 102 -3.93 -1.93 16.71
CA GLY A 102 -3.74 -1.42 15.35
C GLY A 102 -3.81 -2.47 14.24
N ILE A 103 -3.37 -2.09 13.05
CA ILE A 103 -3.49 -2.87 11.80
C ILE A 103 -2.18 -3.63 11.53
N SER A 104 -2.27 -4.86 11.02
CA SER A 104 -1.13 -5.61 10.51
C SER A 104 -1.47 -6.35 9.22
N VAL A 105 -0.44 -6.57 8.41
CA VAL A 105 -0.49 -7.48 7.26
C VAL A 105 -0.39 -8.91 7.79
N VAL A 106 -1.24 -9.79 7.29
CA VAL A 106 -1.35 -11.17 7.78
C VAL A 106 -0.77 -12.11 6.75
N PHE A 107 0.17 -12.93 7.19
CA PHE A 107 0.83 -13.94 6.38
C PHE A 107 0.64 -15.34 6.98
N SER A 108 0.71 -16.37 6.14
CA SER A 108 0.92 -17.75 6.59
C SER A 108 2.36 -17.92 7.11
N ARG A 109 2.65 -19.10 7.68
CA ARG A 109 4.02 -19.47 8.06
C ARG A 109 4.97 -19.51 6.85
N GLU A 110 4.44 -19.85 5.68
CA GLU A 110 5.13 -19.93 4.39
C GLU A 110 5.29 -18.54 3.72
N ARG A 111 4.94 -17.45 4.42
CA ARG A 111 4.99 -16.06 3.93
C ARG A 111 4.02 -15.77 2.77
N GLU A 112 2.96 -16.56 2.62
CA GLU A 112 1.87 -16.24 1.70
C GLU A 112 0.99 -15.15 2.30
N LEU A 113 0.60 -14.16 1.49
CA LEU A 113 -0.28 -13.09 1.95
C LEU A 113 -1.70 -13.63 2.15
N LEU A 114 -2.20 -13.56 3.39
CA LEU A 114 -3.56 -13.96 3.73
C LEU A 114 -4.52 -12.78 3.82
N GLY A 115 -4.05 -11.58 4.16
CA GLY A 115 -4.96 -10.48 4.46
C GLY A 115 -4.37 -9.29 5.20
N ILE A 116 -5.29 -8.50 5.73
CA ILE A 116 -5.04 -7.45 6.70
C ILE A 116 -5.94 -7.74 7.90
N GLY A 117 -5.36 -7.67 9.10
CA GLY A 117 -6.08 -7.82 10.35
C GLY A 117 -5.90 -6.60 11.24
N LYS A 118 -6.79 -6.48 12.23
CA LYS A 118 -6.76 -5.40 13.22
C LYS A 118 -6.96 -5.97 14.61
N THR A 119 -6.08 -5.60 15.52
CA THR A 119 -6.27 -5.81 16.95
C THR A 119 -7.08 -4.65 17.50
N CYS A 120 -8.14 -4.96 18.25
CA CYS A 120 -8.89 -3.98 19.03
C CYS A 120 -9.44 -4.62 20.31
N ALA A 121 -9.11 -4.00 21.46
CA ALA A 121 -9.44 -4.46 22.80
C ALA A 121 -8.96 -5.91 23.05
N GLY A 122 -7.73 -6.21 22.64
CA GLY A 122 -7.12 -7.54 22.80
C GLY A 122 -7.72 -8.64 21.91
N VAL A 123 -8.57 -8.28 20.94
CA VAL A 123 -9.14 -9.22 19.97
C VAL A 123 -8.65 -8.88 18.58
N PHE A 124 -7.99 -9.84 17.92
CA PHE A 124 -7.59 -9.71 16.52
C PHE A 124 -8.72 -10.13 15.59
N ARG A 125 -9.05 -9.29 14.61
CA ARG A 125 -10.11 -9.54 13.63
C ARG A 125 -9.59 -9.35 12.20
N PRO A 126 -9.99 -10.23 11.27
CA PRO A 126 -9.80 -9.97 9.84
C PRO A 126 -10.50 -8.68 9.44
N VAL A 127 -9.79 -7.82 8.71
CA VAL A 127 -10.35 -6.61 8.06
C VAL A 127 -10.54 -6.86 6.57
N LEU A 128 -9.57 -7.52 5.97
CA LEU A 128 -9.58 -7.94 4.57
C LEU A 128 -8.93 -9.32 4.49
N VAL A 129 -9.57 -10.23 3.77
CA VAL A 129 -9.01 -11.55 3.47
C VAL A 129 -8.69 -11.59 1.98
N TYR A 130 -7.47 -11.98 1.63
CA TYR A 130 -7.08 -12.35 0.28
C TYR A 130 -7.29 -13.86 0.13
N PRO A 131 -8.34 -14.31 -0.57
CA PRO A 131 -8.50 -15.73 -0.83
C PRO A 131 -7.34 -16.22 -1.69
N SER A 132 -6.77 -17.37 -1.33
CA SER A 132 -5.86 -18.10 -2.19
C SER A 132 -6.60 -18.45 -3.49
N LEU A 133 -6.04 -18.05 -4.64
CA LEU A 133 -6.52 -18.44 -5.97
C LEU A 133 -6.18 -19.91 -6.25
#